data_AF-L9VSV1-F1
#
_entry.id   AF-L9VSV1-F1
#
_cell.length_a   1.000
_cell.length_b   1.000
_cell.length_c   1.000
_cell.angle_alpha   90.00
_cell.angle_beta   90.00
_cell.angle_gamma   90.00
#
_symmetry.space_group_name_H-M   'P 1'
#
loop_
_entity.id
_entity.type
_entity.pdbx_description
1 polymer ?
#
loop_
_entity_poly.entity_id
_entity_poly.type
_entity_poly.pdbx_seq_one_letter_code
_entity_poly.pdbx_strand_id
1 'polypeptide(L)'
;MVLETALGDPVFWMAALAGGAFGAAIGALPAFVFTGFMVIAGEAAAFAGAGDEITGAIGFGPIFGPHIAFAGGAAAAAYAAKQGYPELDDGKDIASALGTHRIDVLAVGAIFGIFGFAATELLNYVGFGTDNIALIVFVSALVHRVVFGYDIIGEVYGDNLFDMGPAERNEENAPGIWLPWQYKWSGVASIGIIGGLIGGFVYLVTESPVLVFGISAASLVFLNCGVDNFPVTHHITLPGSVGAFGALSAGMSEPVVMLFALGFGVFGALMGEVCNRVFYAHGKTHVDPPAFGIAASGLLATVLVAVGVFDASIWPTFGF
;
A
#
# COMPACT_ATOMS: atom_id res chain seq x y z
N MET A 1 0.20 3.62 -35.85
CA MET A 1 0.37 2.50 -34.92
C MET A 1 -0.29 2.95 -33.63
N VAL A 2 -1.58 2.62 -33.46
CA VAL A 2 -2.26 2.89 -32.20
C VAL A 2 -1.66 1.87 -31.25
N LEU A 3 -0.82 2.31 -30.32
CA LEU A 3 -0.36 1.43 -29.25
C LEU A 3 -1.61 1.06 -28.44
N GLU A 4 -2.02 -0.20 -28.52
CA GLU A 4 -2.99 -0.83 -27.62
C GLU A 4 -2.34 -0.90 -26.22
N THR A 5 -2.19 0.25 -25.56
CA THR A 5 -1.85 0.32 -24.14
C THR A 5 -3.06 -0.14 -23.32
N ALA A 6 -2.87 -0.63 -22.08
CA ALA A 6 -3.98 -0.94 -21.17
C ALA A 6 -5.03 0.19 -21.08
N LEU A 7 -4.59 1.46 -21.15
CA LEU A 7 -5.46 2.66 -21.19
C LEU A 7 -6.43 2.70 -22.39
N GLY A 8 -6.11 2.05 -23.50
CA GLY A 8 -6.93 1.99 -24.71
C GLY A 8 -7.88 0.79 -24.77
N ASP A 9 -7.74 -0.18 -23.85
CA ASP A 9 -8.53 -1.41 -23.85
C ASP A 9 -9.70 -1.30 -22.84
N PRO A 10 -10.96 -1.33 -23.29
CA PRO A 10 -12.13 -1.25 -22.42
C PRO A 10 -12.23 -2.39 -21.39
N VAL A 11 -11.58 -3.54 -21.62
CA VAL A 11 -11.58 -4.67 -20.68
C VAL A 11 -10.93 -4.26 -19.35
N PHE A 12 -9.80 -3.56 -19.39
CA PHE A 12 -9.12 -3.09 -18.18
C PHE A 12 -9.93 -2.06 -17.40
N TRP A 13 -10.62 -1.15 -18.10
CA TRP A 13 -11.51 -0.18 -17.46
C TRP A 13 -12.71 -0.84 -16.78
N MET A 14 -13.31 -1.85 -17.42
CA MET A 14 -14.40 -2.62 -16.82
C MET A 14 -13.93 -3.43 -15.62
N ALA A 15 -12.73 -4.02 -15.69
CA ALA A 15 -12.10 -4.71 -14.57
C ALA A 15 -11.82 -3.75 -13.41
N ALA A 16 -11.25 -2.57 -13.67
CA ALA A 16 -10.97 -1.53 -12.67
C ALA A 16 -12.24 -1.02 -11.98
N LEU A 17 -13.29 -0.79 -12.76
CA LEU A 17 -14.61 -0.44 -12.23
C LEU A 17 -15.14 -1.54 -11.30
N ALA A 18 -15.09 -2.81 -11.74
CA ALA A 18 -15.56 -3.94 -10.96
C ALA A 18 -14.72 -4.17 -9.70
N GLY A 19 -13.38 -4.06 -9.80
CA GLY A 19 -12.45 -4.22 -8.69
C GLY A 19 -12.66 -3.18 -7.60
N GLY A 20 -12.83 -1.91 -7.99
CA GLY A 20 -13.14 -0.83 -7.05
C GLY A 20 -14.48 -1.03 -6.34
N ALA A 21 -15.53 -1.40 -7.08
CA ALA A 21 -16.84 -1.72 -6.48
C ALA A 21 -16.77 -2.96 -5.57
N PHE A 22 -16.00 -3.98 -5.95
CA PHE A 22 -15.80 -5.17 -5.14
C PHE A 22 -15.08 -4.84 -3.84
N GLY A 23 -14.03 -4.01 -3.88
CA GLY A 23 -13.32 -3.53 -2.69
C GLY A 23 -14.23 -2.74 -1.74
N ALA A 24 -15.16 -1.93 -2.27
CA ALA A 24 -16.18 -1.29 -1.46
C ALA A 24 -17.15 -2.30 -0.80
N ALA A 25 -17.56 -3.35 -1.53
CA ALA A 25 -18.48 -4.35 -1.01
C ALA A 25 -17.89 -5.18 0.14
N ILE A 26 -16.62 -5.61 0.00
CA ILE A 26 -16.00 -6.53 0.95
C ILE A 26 -15.16 -5.85 2.03
N GLY A 27 -14.88 -4.55 1.89
CA GLY A 27 -13.94 -3.81 2.75
C GLY A 27 -12.56 -3.71 2.10
N ALA A 28 -11.90 -2.57 2.32
CA ALA A 28 -10.60 -2.29 1.72
C ALA A 28 -9.50 -3.25 2.21
N LEU A 29 -9.41 -3.52 3.51
CA LEU A 29 -8.42 -4.43 4.08
C LEU A 29 -8.60 -5.87 3.57
N PRO A 30 -9.81 -6.46 3.57
CA PRO A 30 -10.05 -7.75 2.91
C PRO A 30 -9.60 -7.78 1.44
N ALA A 31 -9.88 -6.72 0.67
CA ALA A 31 -9.44 -6.64 -0.72
C ALA A 31 -7.92 -6.63 -0.86
N PHE A 32 -7.21 -5.92 0.03
CA PHE A 32 -5.74 -5.92 0.06
C PHE A 32 -5.15 -7.26 0.52
N VAL A 33 -5.83 -7.98 1.42
CA VAL A 33 -5.45 -9.36 1.79
C VAL A 33 -5.55 -10.28 0.57
N PHE A 34 -6.58 -10.12 -0.28
CA PHE A 34 -6.68 -10.85 -1.54
C PHE A 34 -5.53 -10.54 -2.50
N THR A 35 -5.07 -9.29 -2.59
CA THR A 35 -3.82 -8.96 -3.31
C THR A 35 -2.67 -9.86 -2.85
N GLY A 36 -2.48 -9.97 -1.53
CA GLY A 36 -1.43 -10.82 -0.96
C GLY A 36 -1.52 -12.28 -1.37
N PHE A 37 -2.73 -12.86 -1.31
CA PHE A 37 -2.95 -14.24 -1.76
C PHE A 37 -2.69 -14.43 -3.26
N MET A 38 -3.09 -13.47 -4.09
CA MET A 38 -2.83 -13.53 -5.54
C MET A 38 -1.34 -13.43 -5.86
N VAL A 39 -0.60 -12.56 -5.17
CA VAL A 39 0.86 -12.49 -5.32
C VAL A 39 1.51 -13.81 -4.89
N ILE A 40 1.14 -14.39 -3.74
CA ILE A 40 1.69 -15.70 -3.34
C ILE A 40 1.40 -16.78 -4.39
N ALA A 41 0.18 -16.82 -4.93
CA ALA A 41 -0.21 -17.80 -5.94
C ALA A 41 0.56 -17.58 -7.26
N GLY A 42 0.72 -16.34 -7.69
CA GLY A 42 1.45 -15.98 -8.91
C GLY A 42 2.94 -16.27 -8.81
N GLU A 43 3.58 -15.94 -7.68
CA GLU A 43 4.99 -16.28 -7.48
C GLU A 43 5.21 -17.79 -7.42
N ALA A 44 4.32 -18.54 -6.75
CA ALA A 44 4.40 -20.00 -6.74
C ALA A 44 4.23 -20.60 -8.15
N ALA A 45 3.31 -20.06 -8.96
CA ALA A 45 3.14 -20.44 -10.36
C ALA A 45 4.39 -20.13 -11.21
N ALA A 46 4.98 -18.95 -11.02
CA ALA A 46 6.21 -18.54 -11.71
C ALA A 46 7.37 -19.51 -11.41
N PHE A 47 7.58 -19.88 -10.14
CA PHE A 47 8.60 -20.88 -9.77
C PHE A 47 8.32 -22.28 -10.33
N ALA A 48 7.05 -22.61 -10.58
CA ALA A 48 6.65 -23.86 -11.23
C ALA A 48 6.74 -23.79 -12.78
N GLY A 49 7.16 -22.65 -13.35
CA GLY A 49 7.27 -22.44 -14.79
C GLY A 49 5.93 -22.17 -15.49
N ALA A 50 4.90 -21.75 -14.76
CA ALA A 50 3.56 -21.50 -15.28
C ALA A 50 3.28 -20.03 -15.66
N GLY A 51 4.25 -19.12 -15.49
CA GLY A 51 4.11 -17.68 -15.76
C GLY A 51 3.84 -16.84 -14.52
N ASP A 52 3.90 -15.52 -14.67
CA ASP A 52 3.76 -14.50 -13.61
C ASP A 52 2.47 -13.64 -13.75
N GLU A 53 1.57 -14.00 -14.66
CA GLU A 53 0.40 -13.22 -15.00
C GLU A 53 -0.57 -13.06 -13.83
N ILE A 54 -0.56 -13.98 -12.86
CA ILE A 54 -1.40 -13.87 -11.66
C ILE A 54 -0.87 -12.76 -10.74
N THR A 55 0.45 -12.69 -10.51
CA THR A 55 1.06 -11.62 -9.72
C THR A 55 0.78 -10.28 -10.37
N GLY A 56 1.08 -10.20 -11.66
CA GLY A 56 0.87 -9.04 -12.48
C GLY A 56 -0.60 -8.72 -12.65
N ALA A 57 -1.26 -9.34 -13.64
CA ALA A 57 -2.55 -8.93 -14.15
C ALA A 57 -3.72 -9.10 -13.17
N ILE A 58 -3.55 -9.89 -12.09
CA ILE A 58 -4.61 -10.12 -11.10
C ILE A 58 -4.28 -9.45 -9.76
N GLY A 59 -3.12 -9.75 -9.17
CA GLY A 59 -2.68 -9.23 -7.88
C GLY A 59 -2.40 -7.73 -7.95
N PHE A 60 -1.54 -7.29 -8.85
CA PHE A 60 -1.22 -5.87 -9.05
C PHE A 60 -2.02 -5.21 -10.18
N GLY A 61 -2.87 -5.97 -10.88
CA GLY A 61 -3.60 -5.50 -12.06
C GLY A 61 -4.94 -4.85 -11.75
N PRO A 62 -5.83 -4.74 -12.75
CA PRO A 62 -7.02 -3.90 -12.70
C PRO A 62 -8.14 -4.45 -11.80
N ILE A 63 -7.93 -5.54 -11.04
CA ILE A 63 -8.96 -6.07 -10.12
C ILE A 63 -8.49 -5.91 -8.68
N PHE A 64 -7.49 -6.69 -8.26
CA PHE A 64 -7.01 -6.70 -6.88
C PHE A 64 -5.82 -5.77 -6.65
N GLY A 65 -5.38 -5.04 -7.67
CA GLY A 65 -4.37 -3.99 -7.50
C GLY A 65 -4.76 -3.08 -6.34
N PRO A 66 -3.86 -2.80 -5.38
CA PRO A 66 -4.18 -1.95 -4.23
C PRO A 66 -4.71 -0.57 -4.64
N HIS A 67 -4.20 -0.02 -5.74
CA HIS A 67 -4.65 1.23 -6.33
C HIS A 67 -6.09 1.17 -6.88
N ILE A 68 -6.66 -0.02 -7.06
CA ILE A 68 -8.02 -0.28 -7.52
C ILE A 68 -8.94 -0.62 -6.35
N ALA A 69 -8.80 -1.82 -5.79
CA ALA A 69 -9.78 -2.37 -4.86
C ALA A 69 -9.61 -1.81 -3.44
N PHE A 70 -8.38 -1.75 -2.93
CA PHE A 70 -8.12 -1.17 -1.61
C PHE A 70 -8.41 0.32 -1.60
N ALA A 71 -7.86 1.08 -2.56
CA ALA A 71 -8.08 2.52 -2.65
C ALA A 71 -9.57 2.87 -2.90
N GLY A 72 -10.25 2.10 -3.76
CA GLY A 72 -11.69 2.21 -3.98
C GLY A 72 -12.50 1.94 -2.71
N GLY A 73 -12.18 0.87 -1.98
CA GLY A 73 -12.80 0.55 -0.70
C GLY A 73 -12.58 1.64 0.37
N ALA A 74 -11.36 2.19 0.46
CA ALA A 74 -11.05 3.26 1.42
C ALA A 74 -11.82 4.55 1.09
N ALA A 75 -11.96 4.89 -0.20
CA ALA A 75 -12.81 6.02 -0.62
C ALA A 75 -14.30 5.74 -0.34
N ALA A 76 -14.77 4.52 -0.54
CA ALA A 76 -16.13 4.13 -0.23
C ALA A 76 -16.44 4.21 1.27
N ALA A 77 -15.49 3.80 2.13
CA ALA A 77 -15.60 3.93 3.57
C ALA A 77 -15.67 5.40 4.01
N ALA A 78 -14.77 6.24 3.48
CA ALA A 78 -14.81 7.68 3.71
C ALA A 78 -16.15 8.31 3.27
N TYR A 79 -16.68 7.92 2.11
CA TYR A 79 -17.96 8.40 1.64
C TYR A 79 -19.13 7.96 2.54
N ALA A 80 -19.17 6.68 2.93
CA ALA A 80 -20.22 6.15 3.79
C ALA A 80 -20.25 6.87 5.17
N ALA A 81 -19.07 7.08 5.76
CA ALA A 81 -18.92 7.87 6.98
C ALA A 81 -19.40 9.32 6.78
N LYS A 82 -19.13 9.94 5.62
CA LYS A 82 -19.62 11.29 5.29
C LYS A 82 -21.14 11.36 5.23
N GLN A 83 -21.79 10.30 4.75
CA GLN A 83 -23.25 10.22 4.68
C GLN A 83 -23.90 9.90 6.03
N GLY A 84 -23.13 9.55 7.05
CA GLY A 84 -23.65 9.11 8.35
C GLY A 84 -24.40 7.78 8.26
N TYR A 85 -23.91 6.87 7.42
CA TYR A 85 -24.47 5.52 7.30
C TYR A 85 -24.10 4.68 8.53
N PRO A 86 -25.07 4.00 9.17
CA PRO A 86 -24.85 3.32 10.46
C PRO A 86 -23.89 2.13 10.38
N GLU A 87 -23.58 1.66 9.18
CA GLU A 87 -22.61 0.59 8.96
C GLU A 87 -21.15 1.08 9.12
N LEU A 88 -20.90 2.40 9.08
CA LEU A 88 -19.58 3.01 9.23
C LEU A 88 -19.64 4.34 9.99
N ASP A 89 -19.29 4.29 11.27
CA ASP A 89 -19.15 5.48 12.11
C ASP A 89 -17.76 6.15 11.99
N ASP A 90 -16.75 5.42 11.50
CA ASP A 90 -15.38 5.91 11.32
C ASP A 90 -14.91 5.74 9.87
N GLY A 91 -14.58 6.85 9.20
CA GLY A 91 -14.04 6.84 7.83
C GLY A 91 -12.62 6.24 7.72
N LYS A 92 -11.99 5.90 8.85
CA LYS A 92 -10.74 5.12 8.91
C LYS A 92 -10.97 3.62 8.91
N ASP A 93 -12.19 3.14 9.13
CA ASP A 93 -12.47 1.71 9.15
C ASP A 93 -12.42 1.14 7.73
N ILE A 94 -11.33 0.42 7.47
CA ILE A 94 -11.07 -0.29 6.22
C ILE A 94 -11.40 -1.78 6.31
N ALA A 95 -11.71 -2.31 7.49
CA ALA A 95 -11.92 -3.74 7.72
C ALA A 95 -13.38 -4.14 7.51
N SER A 96 -14.32 -3.25 7.81
CA SER A 96 -15.75 -3.53 7.68
C SER A 96 -16.19 -3.66 6.22
N ALA A 97 -16.96 -4.72 5.95
CA ALA A 97 -17.61 -4.92 4.66
C ALA A 97 -18.88 -4.08 4.56
N LEU A 98 -19.04 -3.31 3.48
CA LEU A 98 -20.21 -2.45 3.26
C LEU A 98 -21.35 -3.17 2.52
N GLY A 99 -21.10 -4.42 2.11
CA GLY A 99 -22.08 -5.30 1.49
C GLY A 99 -22.61 -4.73 0.18
N THR A 100 -23.83 -5.13 -0.17
CA THR A 100 -24.46 -4.78 -1.46
C THR A 100 -25.69 -3.91 -1.32
N HIS A 101 -25.97 -3.43 -0.11
CA HIS A 101 -27.21 -2.72 0.22
C HIS A 101 -27.18 -1.24 -0.21
N ARG A 102 -25.98 -0.68 -0.43
CA ARG A 102 -25.74 0.73 -0.76
C ARG A 102 -25.04 0.86 -2.11
N ILE A 103 -25.82 0.97 -3.18
CA ILE A 103 -25.29 1.05 -4.55
C ILE A 103 -24.43 2.31 -4.77
N ASP A 104 -24.74 3.40 -4.08
CA ASP A 104 -23.95 4.63 -4.11
C ASP A 104 -22.54 4.44 -3.55
N VAL A 105 -22.39 3.67 -2.46
CA VAL A 105 -21.09 3.29 -1.88
C VAL A 105 -20.28 2.43 -2.86
N LEU A 106 -20.93 1.45 -3.51
CA LEU A 106 -20.29 0.64 -4.54
C LEU A 106 -19.86 1.47 -5.75
N ALA A 107 -20.68 2.44 -6.16
CA ALA A 107 -20.37 3.35 -7.26
C ALA A 107 -19.17 4.24 -6.93
N VAL A 108 -19.03 4.72 -5.70
CA VAL A 108 -17.82 5.44 -5.25
C VAL A 108 -16.59 4.55 -5.36
N GLY A 109 -16.66 3.31 -4.87
CA GLY A 109 -15.58 2.34 -5.03
C GLY A 109 -15.18 2.16 -6.49
N ALA A 110 -16.16 1.96 -7.38
CA ALA A 110 -15.96 1.83 -8.82
C ALA A 110 -15.25 3.05 -9.44
N ILE A 111 -15.69 4.27 -9.11
CA ILE A 111 -15.10 5.52 -9.63
C ILE A 111 -13.64 5.64 -9.19
N PHE A 112 -13.35 5.36 -7.92
CA PHE A 112 -11.98 5.41 -7.41
C PHE A 112 -11.10 4.27 -7.95
N GLY A 113 -11.69 3.11 -8.28
CA GLY A 113 -11.00 2.03 -9.01
C GLY A 113 -10.58 2.47 -10.42
N ILE A 114 -11.48 3.10 -11.18
CA ILE A 114 -11.17 3.71 -12.49
C ILE A 114 -10.09 4.78 -12.36
N PHE A 115 -10.19 5.68 -11.37
CA PHE A 115 -9.19 6.71 -11.12
C PHE A 115 -7.82 6.09 -10.84
N GLY A 116 -7.80 5.06 -9.99
CA GLY A 116 -6.59 4.32 -9.65
C GLY A 116 -5.91 3.74 -10.90
N PHE A 117 -6.67 3.03 -11.73
CA PHE A 117 -6.16 2.46 -12.98
C PHE A 117 -5.57 3.54 -13.89
N ALA A 118 -6.36 4.58 -14.18
CA ALA A 118 -5.95 5.67 -15.06
C ALA A 118 -4.65 6.34 -14.61
N ALA A 119 -4.56 6.65 -13.31
CA ALA A 119 -3.44 7.39 -12.75
C ALA A 119 -2.17 6.53 -12.68
N THR A 120 -2.28 5.25 -12.28
CA THR A 120 -1.14 4.34 -12.24
C THR A 120 -0.58 4.10 -13.64
N GLU A 121 -1.44 3.79 -14.61
CA GLU A 121 -1.00 3.54 -15.99
C GLU A 121 -0.40 4.78 -16.66
N LEU A 122 -0.92 5.98 -16.34
CA LEU A 122 -0.31 7.22 -16.81
C LEU A 122 1.09 7.43 -16.24
N LEU A 123 1.29 7.17 -14.94
CA LEU A 123 2.60 7.27 -14.31
C LEU A 123 3.59 6.23 -14.86
N ASN A 124 3.12 5.01 -15.12
CA ASN A 124 3.90 3.97 -15.80
C ASN A 124 4.30 4.41 -17.21
N TYR A 125 3.35 4.95 -17.98
CA TYR A 125 3.58 5.43 -19.34
C TYR A 125 4.66 6.52 -19.42
N VAL A 126 4.68 7.46 -18.47
CA VAL A 126 5.72 8.51 -18.42
C VAL A 126 7.02 8.06 -17.73
N GLY A 127 7.09 6.82 -17.25
CA GLY A 127 8.25 6.27 -16.56
C GLY A 127 8.53 6.97 -15.22
N PHE A 128 7.48 7.35 -14.48
CA PHE A 128 7.66 8.00 -13.17
C PHE A 128 8.35 7.05 -12.19
N GLY A 129 9.49 7.50 -11.63
CA GLY A 129 10.42 6.63 -10.93
C GLY A 129 10.06 6.37 -9.46
N THR A 130 8.99 5.61 -9.22
CA THR A 130 8.62 5.06 -7.92
C THR A 130 7.65 3.88 -8.07
N ASP A 131 7.24 3.25 -6.97
CA ASP A 131 6.08 2.37 -6.96
C ASP A 131 4.81 3.19 -7.22
N ASN A 132 4.37 3.21 -8.47
CA ASN A 132 3.22 3.99 -8.90
C ASN A 132 1.91 3.47 -8.31
N ILE A 133 1.81 2.17 -8.01
CA ILE A 133 0.63 1.59 -7.34
C ILE A 133 0.49 2.20 -5.95
N ALA A 134 1.55 2.13 -5.14
CA ALA A 134 1.58 2.65 -3.79
C ALA A 134 1.42 4.18 -3.77
N LEU A 135 2.06 4.89 -4.70
CA LEU A 135 1.86 6.34 -4.83
C LEU A 135 0.39 6.68 -5.10
N ILE A 136 -0.27 5.96 -6.00
CA ILE A 136 -1.68 6.22 -6.32
C ILE A 136 -2.61 5.81 -5.19
N VAL A 137 -2.32 4.77 -4.41
CA VAL A 137 -3.07 4.48 -3.17
C VAL A 137 -3.03 5.68 -2.22
N PHE A 138 -1.83 6.23 -1.97
CA PHE A 138 -1.65 7.40 -1.11
C PHE A 138 -2.36 8.64 -1.67
N VAL A 139 -2.16 8.95 -2.95
CA VAL A 139 -2.79 10.12 -3.62
C VAL A 139 -4.31 9.98 -3.65
N SER A 140 -4.83 8.79 -3.95
CA SER A 140 -6.27 8.49 -3.96
C SER A 140 -6.92 8.79 -2.60
N ALA A 141 -6.23 8.49 -1.49
CA ALA A 141 -6.71 8.83 -0.17
C ALA A 141 -6.78 10.36 0.07
N LEU A 142 -5.81 11.11 -0.41
CA LEU A 142 -5.88 12.58 -0.34
C LEU A 142 -6.99 13.13 -1.25
N VAL A 143 -7.18 12.55 -2.43
CA VAL A 143 -8.25 12.93 -3.37
C VAL A 143 -9.62 12.69 -2.76
N HIS A 144 -9.88 11.53 -2.12
CA HIS A 144 -11.19 11.30 -1.50
C HIS A 144 -11.47 12.29 -0.36
N ARG A 145 -10.42 12.78 0.34
CA ARG A 145 -10.59 13.80 1.38
C ARG A 145 -11.06 15.10 0.76
N VAL A 146 -10.40 15.55 -0.30
CA VAL A 146 -10.79 16.77 -1.02
C VAL A 146 -12.20 16.64 -1.61
N VAL A 147 -12.50 15.52 -2.28
CA VAL A 147 -13.80 15.29 -2.93
C VAL A 147 -14.95 15.26 -1.94
N PHE A 148 -14.77 14.65 -0.76
CA PHE A 148 -15.82 14.54 0.26
C PHE A 148 -15.77 15.65 1.32
N GLY A 149 -14.89 16.64 1.15
CA GLY A 149 -14.77 17.79 2.06
C GLY A 149 -14.30 17.39 3.46
N TYR A 150 -13.29 16.54 3.54
CA TYR A 150 -12.48 16.29 4.74
C TYR A 150 -11.18 17.10 4.67
N ASP A 151 -10.60 17.39 5.83
CA ASP A 151 -9.29 18.03 5.92
C ASP A 151 -8.18 17.09 5.44
N ILE A 152 -7.22 17.62 4.67
CA ILE A 152 -6.10 16.85 4.12
C ILE A 152 -5.19 16.31 5.24
N ILE A 153 -4.95 17.09 6.29
CA ILE A 153 -4.11 16.71 7.44
C ILE A 153 -4.99 16.39 8.66
N GLY A 154 -6.00 17.23 8.92
CA GLY A 154 -6.87 17.13 10.09
C GLY A 154 -6.43 18.03 11.23
N GLU A 155 -7.13 17.94 12.36
CA GLU A 155 -6.91 18.79 13.53
C GLU A 155 -5.80 18.21 14.42
N VAL A 156 -4.85 19.06 14.80
CA VAL A 156 -3.70 18.68 15.63
C VAL A 156 -3.98 19.05 17.08
N TYR A 157 -4.08 18.05 17.95
CA TYR A 157 -4.38 18.24 19.37
C TYR A 157 -3.14 18.24 20.28
N GLY A 158 -1.97 17.87 19.74
CA GLY A 158 -0.69 17.94 20.44
C GLY A 158 0.09 19.23 20.15
N ASP A 159 1.31 19.32 20.65
CA ASP A 159 2.20 20.47 20.43
C ASP A 159 2.58 20.64 18.94
N ASN A 160 2.57 19.55 18.17
CA ASN A 160 2.85 19.52 16.73
C ASN A 160 2.33 18.21 16.09
N LEU A 161 2.47 18.08 14.77
CA LEU A 161 2.02 16.89 14.01
C LEU A 161 2.56 15.56 14.53
N PHE A 162 3.76 15.56 15.11
CA PHE A 162 4.42 14.35 15.60
C PHE A 162 4.15 14.06 17.08
N ASP A 163 3.46 14.95 17.79
CA ASP A 163 3.12 14.74 19.21
C ASP A 163 1.89 13.84 19.34
N MET A 164 2.13 12.60 19.77
CA MET A 164 1.07 11.61 20.05
C MET A 164 0.71 11.56 21.55
N GLY A 165 1.28 12.45 22.37
CA GLY A 165 1.04 12.52 23.81
C GLY A 165 -0.42 12.60 24.23
N PRO A 166 -1.30 13.35 23.52
CA PRO A 166 -2.74 13.36 23.84
C PRO A 166 -3.38 11.96 23.80
N ALA A 167 -2.99 11.13 22.82
CA ALA A 167 -3.46 9.75 22.72
C ALA A 167 -2.88 8.85 23.82
N GLU A 168 -1.61 9.04 24.19
CA GLU A 168 -1.00 8.33 25.32
C GLU A 168 -1.66 8.65 26.67
N ARG A 169 -2.22 9.86 26.80
CA ARG A 169 -2.95 10.31 28.00
C ARG A 169 -4.45 10.00 27.96
N ASN A 170 -4.96 9.40 26.88
CA ASN A 170 -6.38 9.12 26.65
C ASN A 170 -7.27 10.38 26.75
N GLU A 171 -6.82 11.49 26.17
CA GLU A 171 -7.63 12.70 26.08
C GLU A 171 -8.84 12.47 25.15
N GLU A 172 -9.98 13.09 25.45
CA GLU A 172 -11.24 12.88 24.72
C GLU A 172 -11.12 13.17 23.21
N ASN A 173 -10.34 14.19 22.86
CA ASN A 173 -10.10 14.60 21.47
C ASN A 173 -8.76 14.06 20.92
N ALA A 174 -8.19 13.01 21.53
CA ALA A 174 -6.91 12.50 21.09
C ALA A 174 -6.91 12.01 19.63
N PRO A 175 -5.77 12.13 18.92
CA PRO A 175 -5.65 11.60 17.57
C PRO A 175 -5.76 10.06 17.58
N GLY A 176 -6.48 9.50 16.60
CA GLY A 176 -6.62 8.05 16.45
C GLY A 176 -5.36 7.45 15.82
N ILE A 177 -4.53 6.80 16.63
CA ILE A 177 -3.28 6.16 16.17
C ILE A 177 -3.60 4.92 15.32
N TRP A 178 -3.03 4.81 14.12
CA TRP A 178 -3.27 3.71 13.17
C TRP A 178 -2.99 2.32 13.75
N LEU A 179 -1.81 2.13 14.37
CA LEU A 179 -1.43 0.89 15.03
C LEU A 179 -0.89 1.25 16.43
N PRO A 180 -1.73 1.30 17.47
CA PRO A 180 -1.32 1.68 18.83
C PRO A 180 -0.21 0.80 19.43
N TRP A 181 -0.01 -0.40 18.89
CA TRP A 181 1.10 -1.31 19.25
C TRP A 181 2.36 -1.17 18.37
N GLN A 182 2.29 -0.40 17.28
CA GLN A 182 3.36 -0.28 16.26
C GLN A 182 3.62 1.17 15.82
N TYR A 183 3.50 2.17 16.72
CA TYR A 183 3.77 3.58 16.40
C TYR A 183 5.00 4.18 17.10
N LYS A 184 5.47 3.55 18.19
CA LYS A 184 6.65 4.05 18.91
C LYS A 184 7.90 3.90 18.05
N TRP A 185 8.69 4.96 17.93
CA TRP A 185 9.89 4.98 17.06
C TRP A 185 10.84 3.79 17.25
N SER A 186 11.08 3.36 18.49
CA SER A 186 11.92 2.19 18.77
C SER A 186 11.29 0.89 18.25
N GLY A 187 9.97 0.72 18.40
CA GLY A 187 9.22 -0.40 17.83
C GLY A 187 9.23 -0.38 16.31
N VAL A 188 8.97 0.78 15.70
CA VAL A 188 9.01 1.01 14.24
C VAL A 188 10.39 0.68 13.66
N ALA A 189 11.47 1.19 14.27
CA ALA A 189 12.82 0.88 13.84
C ALA A 189 13.17 -0.61 14.02
N SER A 190 12.76 -1.23 15.13
CA SER A 190 13.05 -2.64 15.41
C SER A 190 12.36 -3.56 14.41
N ILE A 191 11.06 -3.36 14.15
CA ILE A 191 10.33 -4.14 13.15
C ILE A 191 10.83 -3.82 11.73
N GLY A 192 11.29 -2.59 11.49
CA GLY A 192 11.98 -2.17 10.27
C GLY A 192 13.23 -3.01 9.97
N ILE A 193 14.10 -3.18 10.97
CA ILE A 193 15.29 -4.03 10.87
C ILE A 193 14.90 -5.48 10.58
N ILE A 194 13.99 -6.04 11.38
CA ILE A 194 13.57 -7.45 11.28
C ILE A 194 12.94 -7.71 9.91
N GLY A 195 11.96 -6.90 9.52
CA GLY A 195 11.26 -7.05 8.24
C GLY A 195 12.17 -6.79 7.04
N GLY A 196 13.08 -5.82 7.12
CA GLY A 196 14.06 -5.56 6.07
C GLY A 196 14.98 -6.76 5.82
N LEU A 197 15.51 -7.36 6.90
CA LEU A 197 16.32 -8.57 6.80
C LEU A 197 15.53 -9.77 6.25
N ILE A 198 14.28 -9.95 6.68
CA ILE A 198 13.40 -10.99 6.12
C ILE A 198 13.21 -10.77 4.62
N GLY A 199 12.92 -9.54 4.20
CA GLY A 199 12.74 -9.19 2.79
C GLY A 199 13.97 -9.47 1.95
N GLY A 200 15.15 -9.06 2.43
CA GLY A 200 16.42 -9.32 1.74
C GLY A 200 16.75 -10.81 1.63
N PHE A 201 16.53 -11.57 2.70
CA PHE A 201 16.78 -13.01 2.68
C PHE A 201 15.84 -13.74 1.72
N VAL A 202 14.54 -13.41 1.73
CA VAL A 202 13.58 -14.00 0.79
C VAL A 202 14.02 -13.72 -0.65
N TYR A 203 14.38 -12.47 -0.97
CA TYR A 203 14.87 -12.12 -2.30
C TYR A 203 16.14 -12.89 -2.69
N LEU A 204 17.13 -13.02 -1.81
CA LEU A 204 18.36 -13.77 -2.10
C LEU A 204 18.10 -15.26 -2.41
N VAL A 205 17.05 -15.84 -1.83
CA VAL A 205 16.70 -17.25 -2.02
C VAL A 205 15.84 -17.46 -3.26
N THR A 206 14.91 -16.55 -3.54
CA THR A 206 13.88 -16.77 -4.55
C THR A 206 14.06 -15.92 -5.80
N GLU A 207 14.92 -14.91 -5.74
CA GLU A 207 15.09 -13.85 -6.75
C GLU A 207 13.79 -13.07 -7.05
N SER A 208 12.74 -13.25 -6.24
CA SER A 208 11.47 -12.53 -6.36
C SER A 208 11.45 -11.34 -5.40
N PRO A 209 11.32 -10.10 -5.91
CA PRO A 209 11.19 -8.94 -5.04
C PRO A 209 9.82 -8.84 -4.36
N VAL A 210 8.78 -9.51 -4.88
CA VAL A 210 7.38 -9.32 -4.42
C VAL A 210 6.79 -10.50 -3.66
N LEU A 211 7.43 -11.67 -3.64
CA LEU A 211 6.93 -12.79 -2.84
C LEU A 211 6.75 -12.42 -1.37
N VAL A 212 7.74 -11.73 -0.78
CA VAL A 212 7.66 -11.32 0.63
C VAL A 212 6.59 -10.25 0.87
N PHE A 213 6.31 -9.40 -0.13
CA PHE A 213 5.16 -8.50 -0.08
C PHE A 213 3.87 -9.29 0.02
N GLY A 214 3.69 -10.30 -0.86
CA GLY A 214 2.51 -11.16 -0.87
C GLY A 214 2.29 -11.85 0.48
N ILE A 215 3.35 -12.40 1.07
CA ILE A 215 3.32 -13.02 2.41
C ILE A 215 2.89 -12.01 3.47
N SER A 216 3.50 -10.84 3.52
CA SER A 216 3.15 -9.79 4.49
C SER A 216 1.73 -9.25 4.29
N ALA A 217 1.28 -9.06 3.05
CA ALA A 217 -0.07 -8.58 2.75
C ALA A 217 -1.14 -9.63 3.11
N ALA A 218 -0.93 -10.89 2.74
CA ALA A 218 -1.85 -11.98 3.09
C ALA A 218 -1.95 -12.19 4.61
N SER A 219 -0.86 -11.98 5.34
CA SER A 219 -0.84 -12.10 6.80
C SER A 219 -1.80 -11.13 7.50
N LEU A 220 -2.22 -10.05 6.85
CA LEU A 220 -3.22 -9.13 7.40
C LEU A 220 -4.61 -9.73 7.54
N VAL A 221 -4.84 -10.96 7.05
CA VAL A 221 -6.01 -11.75 7.44
C VAL A 221 -6.13 -11.86 8.97
N PHE A 222 -5.01 -11.97 9.70
CA PHE A 222 -5.03 -12.03 11.16
C PHE A 222 -5.48 -10.71 11.78
N LEU A 223 -5.01 -9.58 11.24
CA LEU A 223 -5.49 -8.26 11.65
C LEU A 223 -6.99 -8.10 11.36
N ASN A 224 -7.45 -8.52 10.18
CA ASN A 224 -8.85 -8.49 9.80
C ASN A 224 -9.74 -9.40 10.67
N CYS A 225 -9.19 -10.50 11.18
CA CYS A 225 -9.86 -11.39 12.13
C CYS A 225 -9.77 -10.91 13.59
N GLY A 226 -9.24 -9.72 13.86
CA GLY A 226 -9.17 -9.15 15.20
C GLY A 226 -8.11 -9.77 16.11
N VAL A 227 -7.04 -10.33 15.53
CA VAL A 227 -5.89 -10.76 16.33
C VAL A 227 -5.18 -9.52 16.89
N ASP A 228 -5.21 -9.39 18.21
CA ASP A 228 -4.62 -8.25 18.91
C ASP A 228 -3.12 -8.08 18.61
N ASN A 229 -2.71 -6.82 18.45
CA ASN A 229 -1.31 -6.42 18.28
C ASN A 229 -0.60 -7.03 17.06
N PHE A 230 -1.35 -7.47 16.04
CA PHE A 230 -0.77 -8.01 14.81
C PHE A 230 -0.02 -6.91 14.01
N PRO A 231 1.26 -7.11 13.64
CA PRO A 231 2.02 -6.07 12.98
C PRO A 231 1.73 -5.98 11.49
N VAL A 232 1.75 -4.76 10.95
CA VAL A 232 1.65 -4.51 9.50
C VAL A 232 3.07 -4.32 8.94
N THR A 233 3.46 -5.18 7.99
CA THR A 233 4.88 -5.29 7.59
C THR A 233 5.14 -5.22 6.08
N HIS A 234 4.13 -5.20 5.21
CA HIS A 234 4.36 -5.26 3.75
C HIS A 234 5.12 -4.03 3.21
N HIS A 235 4.97 -2.86 3.83
CA HIS A 235 5.77 -1.66 3.53
C HIS A 235 7.17 -1.67 4.17
N ILE A 236 7.57 -2.78 4.78
CA ILE A 236 8.88 -3.00 5.40
C ILE A 236 9.59 -4.11 4.63
N THR A 237 8.91 -5.23 4.45
CA THR A 237 9.45 -6.40 3.78
C THR A 237 9.66 -6.16 2.29
N LEU A 238 8.73 -5.49 1.60
CA LEU A 238 8.88 -5.12 0.18
C LEU A 238 10.05 -4.15 -0.02
N PRO A 239 10.17 -3.01 0.69
CA PRO A 239 11.38 -2.20 0.59
C PRO A 239 12.65 -2.99 0.88
N GLY A 240 12.63 -3.88 1.88
CA GLY A 240 13.78 -4.75 2.18
C GLY A 240 14.21 -5.60 0.98
N SER A 241 13.29 -6.28 0.30
CA SER A 241 13.61 -7.04 -0.92
C SER A 241 14.03 -6.13 -2.08
N VAL A 242 13.46 -4.93 -2.22
CA VAL A 242 13.87 -3.93 -3.23
C VAL A 242 15.31 -3.47 -3.02
N GLY A 243 15.67 -3.15 -1.77
CA GLY A 243 17.04 -2.76 -1.42
C GLY A 243 18.03 -3.90 -1.69
N ALA A 244 17.62 -5.13 -1.43
CA ALA A 244 18.43 -6.31 -1.74
C ALA A 244 18.62 -6.49 -3.26
N PHE A 245 17.54 -6.38 -4.04
CA PHE A 245 17.58 -6.40 -5.50
C PHE A 245 18.55 -5.35 -6.05
N GLY A 246 18.41 -4.10 -5.63
CA GLY A 246 19.25 -3.01 -6.12
C GLY A 246 20.73 -3.26 -5.83
N ALA A 247 21.06 -3.65 -4.60
CA ALA A 247 22.44 -3.93 -4.20
C ALA A 247 23.03 -5.15 -4.93
N LEU A 248 22.25 -6.23 -5.10
CA LEU A 248 22.70 -7.42 -5.80
C LEU A 248 22.92 -7.14 -7.29
N SER A 249 22.01 -6.37 -7.91
CA SER A 249 22.14 -5.95 -9.32
C SER A 249 23.43 -5.17 -9.59
N ALA A 250 23.90 -4.41 -8.60
CA ALA A 250 25.16 -3.66 -8.64
C ALA A 250 26.41 -4.53 -8.32
N GLY A 251 26.26 -5.85 -8.22
CA GLY A 251 27.37 -6.78 -7.97
C GLY A 251 27.94 -6.75 -6.55
N MET A 252 27.18 -6.24 -5.57
CA MET A 252 27.62 -6.21 -4.17
C MET A 252 27.58 -7.61 -3.54
N SER A 253 28.39 -7.84 -2.50
CA SER A 253 28.40 -9.12 -1.78
C SER A 253 27.13 -9.33 -0.95
N GLU A 254 26.71 -10.58 -0.76
CA GLU A 254 25.49 -10.91 0.01
C GLU A 254 25.41 -10.23 1.39
N PRO A 255 26.48 -10.12 2.21
CA PRO A 255 26.41 -9.37 3.46
C PRO A 255 26.06 -7.90 3.26
N VAL A 256 26.59 -7.26 2.20
CA VAL A 256 26.28 -5.86 1.86
C VAL A 256 24.85 -5.74 1.35
N VAL A 257 24.38 -6.70 0.54
CA VAL A 257 22.99 -6.79 0.09
C VAL A 257 22.03 -6.81 1.29
N MET A 258 22.33 -7.61 2.32
CA MET A 258 21.53 -7.66 3.55
C MET A 258 21.53 -6.35 4.34
N LEU A 259 22.63 -5.58 4.30
CA LEU A 259 22.67 -4.25 4.91
C LEU A 259 21.78 -3.24 4.17
N PHE A 260 21.74 -3.30 2.84
CA PHE A 260 20.79 -2.50 2.05
C PHE A 260 19.34 -2.91 2.33
N ALA A 261 19.07 -4.21 2.41
CA ALA A 261 17.74 -4.72 2.77
C ALA A 261 17.27 -4.22 4.14
N LEU A 262 18.15 -4.28 5.14
CA LEU A 262 17.91 -3.69 6.46
C LEU A 262 17.60 -2.20 6.36
N GLY A 263 18.45 -1.44 5.66
CA GLY A 263 18.30 0.01 5.51
C GLY A 263 16.97 0.40 4.88
N PHE A 264 16.57 -0.29 3.81
CA PHE A 264 15.29 -0.07 3.15
C PHE A 264 14.10 -0.49 4.02
N GLY A 265 14.18 -1.60 4.77
CA GLY A 265 13.12 -1.99 5.70
C GLY A 265 12.91 -0.94 6.79
N VAL A 266 13.99 -0.43 7.38
CA VAL A 266 13.93 0.67 8.36
C VAL A 266 13.34 1.93 7.71
N PHE A 267 13.78 2.28 6.51
CA PHE A 267 13.27 3.45 5.80
C PHE A 267 11.77 3.36 5.51
N GLY A 268 11.30 2.23 5.00
CA GLY A 268 9.87 1.97 4.75
C GLY A 268 9.04 2.08 6.03
N ALA A 269 9.50 1.46 7.13
CA ALA A 269 8.82 1.51 8.42
C ALA A 269 8.70 2.95 8.96
N LEU A 270 9.80 3.71 8.92
CA LEU A 270 9.83 5.11 9.38
C LEU A 270 8.94 5.99 8.52
N MET A 271 8.93 5.80 7.20
CA MET A 271 8.09 6.59 6.30
C MET A 271 6.60 6.28 6.48
N GLY A 272 6.26 5.03 6.76
CA GLY A 272 4.92 4.68 7.26
C GLY A 272 4.56 5.48 8.50
N GLU A 273 5.42 5.49 9.52
CA GLU A 273 5.12 6.24 10.75
C GLU A 273 5.04 7.77 10.54
N VAL A 274 5.81 8.34 9.61
CA VAL A 274 5.65 9.74 9.21
C VAL A 274 4.27 9.98 8.61
N CYS A 275 3.81 9.12 7.69
CA CYS A 275 2.46 9.23 7.12
C CYS A 275 1.36 9.07 8.18
N ASN A 276 1.55 8.14 9.12
CA ASN A 276 0.65 7.97 10.25
C ASN A 276 0.51 9.29 11.02
N ARG A 277 1.62 9.89 11.45
CA ARG A 277 1.61 11.13 12.26
C ARG A 277 1.14 12.36 11.50
N VAL A 278 1.42 12.46 10.20
CA VAL A 278 1.06 13.65 9.41
C VAL A 278 -0.36 13.57 8.86
N PHE A 279 -0.77 12.44 8.29
CA PHE A 279 -2.01 12.37 7.52
C PHE A 279 -3.07 11.46 8.16
N TYR A 280 -2.68 10.35 8.78
CA TYR A 280 -3.64 9.41 9.34
C TYR A 280 -4.21 9.89 10.68
N ALA A 281 -3.35 10.13 11.66
CA ALA A 281 -3.70 10.25 13.07
C ALA A 281 -4.69 11.39 13.32
N HIS A 282 -4.41 12.55 12.73
CA HIS A 282 -5.21 13.77 12.85
C HIS A 282 -6.42 13.83 11.91
N GLY A 283 -6.43 13.01 10.86
CA GLY A 283 -7.49 12.97 9.86
C GLY A 283 -8.71 12.17 10.28
N LYS A 284 -9.77 12.23 9.46
CA LYS A 284 -11.04 11.50 9.67
C LYS A 284 -11.26 10.33 8.71
N THR A 285 -10.31 10.06 7.82
CA THR A 285 -10.37 8.96 6.85
C THR A 285 -9.05 8.21 6.78
N HIS A 286 -9.04 7.00 6.21
CA HIS A 286 -7.83 6.21 6.05
C HIS A 286 -6.90 6.79 4.96
N VAL A 287 -5.85 7.50 5.36
CA VAL A 287 -4.69 7.77 4.49
C VAL A 287 -3.61 6.76 4.81
N ASP A 288 -3.34 5.87 3.87
CA ASP A 288 -2.63 4.63 4.10
C ASP A 288 -1.13 4.82 4.38
N PRO A 289 -0.67 4.58 5.62
CA PRO A 289 0.74 4.72 5.95
C PRO A 289 1.66 3.75 5.18
N PRO A 290 1.31 2.47 4.97
CA PRO A 290 2.09 1.56 4.16
C PRO A 290 2.34 2.01 2.72
N ALA A 291 1.30 2.48 2.03
CA ALA A 291 1.42 2.97 0.65
C ALA A 291 2.40 4.14 0.54
N PHE A 292 2.36 5.09 1.48
CA PHE A 292 3.35 6.16 1.53
C PHE A 292 4.78 5.62 1.76
N GLY A 293 4.95 4.65 2.66
CA GLY A 293 6.25 4.03 2.93
C GLY A 293 6.84 3.32 1.70
N ILE A 294 6.03 2.59 0.94
CA ILE A 294 6.45 1.92 -0.30
C ILE A 294 6.77 2.95 -1.38
N ALA A 295 5.92 3.95 -1.61
CA ALA A 295 6.16 5.00 -2.59
C ALA A 295 7.42 5.83 -2.27
N ALA A 296 7.70 6.12 -0.99
CA ALA A 296 8.94 6.77 -0.60
C ALA A 296 10.15 5.87 -0.89
N SER A 297 10.04 4.57 -0.61
CA SER A 297 11.12 3.59 -0.83
C SER A 297 11.40 3.38 -2.32
N GLY A 298 10.38 3.36 -3.16
CA GLY A 298 10.51 3.31 -4.62
C GLY A 298 11.27 4.52 -5.16
N LEU A 299 10.92 5.73 -4.69
CA LEU A 299 11.63 6.95 -5.05
C LEU A 299 13.10 6.90 -4.58
N LEU A 300 13.37 6.42 -3.36
CA LEU A 300 14.73 6.23 -2.87
C LEU A 300 15.54 5.29 -3.77
N ALA A 301 14.97 4.15 -4.17
CA ALA A 301 15.63 3.22 -5.10
C ALA A 301 15.96 3.88 -6.44
N THR A 302 15.02 4.64 -7.02
CA THR A 302 15.25 5.42 -8.25
C THR A 302 16.38 6.43 -8.08
N VAL A 303 16.43 7.14 -6.96
CA VAL A 303 17.53 8.08 -6.66
C VAL A 303 18.87 7.34 -6.59
N LEU A 304 18.92 6.18 -5.94
CA LEU A 304 20.14 5.37 -5.85
C LEU A 304 20.61 4.86 -7.21
N VAL A 305 19.71 4.56 -8.14
CA VAL A 305 20.05 4.29 -9.55
C VAL A 305 20.62 5.53 -10.22
N ALA A 306 19.94 6.68 -10.09
CA ALA A 306 20.35 7.92 -10.74
C ALA A 306 21.74 8.40 -10.29
N VAL A 307 22.15 8.11 -9.04
CA VAL A 307 23.48 8.44 -8.51
C VAL A 307 24.51 7.31 -8.67
N GLY A 308 24.16 6.21 -9.32
CA GLY A 308 25.08 5.10 -9.62
C GLY A 308 25.43 4.20 -8.44
N VAL A 309 24.58 4.15 -7.41
CA VAL A 309 24.71 3.19 -6.29
C VAL A 309 24.07 1.85 -6.67
N PHE A 310 22.94 1.88 -7.37
CA PHE A 310 22.28 0.70 -7.94
C PHE A 310 22.38 0.72 -9.47
N ASP A 311 22.46 -0.45 -10.09
CA ASP A 311 22.42 -0.58 -11.55
C ASP A 311 20.97 -0.63 -12.09
N ALA A 312 20.04 -1.10 -11.26
CA ALA A 312 18.62 -1.16 -11.58
C ALA A 312 17.74 -0.90 -10.35
N SER A 313 16.51 -0.46 -10.61
CA SER A 313 15.39 -0.51 -9.68
C SER A 313 14.29 -1.37 -10.29
N ILE A 314 13.43 -1.93 -9.45
CA ILE A 314 12.28 -2.72 -9.91
C ILE A 314 11.14 -1.84 -10.47
N TRP A 315 11.24 -0.52 -10.36
CA TRP A 315 10.18 0.43 -10.73
C TRP A 315 10.65 1.26 -11.92
N PRO A 316 10.56 0.66 -13.13
CA PRO A 316 9.34 0.83 -13.92
C PRO A 316 8.69 -0.46 -14.44
N THR A 317 9.01 -1.65 -13.93
CA THR A 317 8.65 -2.94 -14.56
C THR A 317 7.31 -3.56 -14.09
N PHE A 318 6.50 -2.86 -13.30
CA PHE A 318 5.20 -3.37 -12.83
C PHE A 318 3.99 -2.87 -13.64
N GLY A 319 4.20 -2.39 -14.87
CA GLY A 319 3.12 -2.04 -15.81
C GLY A 319 2.77 -3.18 -16.76
N PHE A 320 1.50 -3.27 -17.18
CA PHE A 320 0.99 -4.23 -18.19
C PHE A 320 1.03 -3.65 -19.60
#